data_AF-A0A4V6JHV6-F1
#
_entry.id   AF-A0A4V6JHV6-F1
#
_cell.length_a   1.000
_cell.length_b   1.000
_cell.length_c   1.000
_cell.angle_alpha   90.00
_cell.angle_beta   90.00
_cell.angle_gamma   90.00
#
_symmetry.space_group_name_H-M   'P 1'
#
loop_
_entity.id
_entity.type
_entity.pdbx_description
1 polymer ?
#
loop_
_entity_poly.entity_id
_entity_poly.type
_entity_poly.pdbx_seq_one_letter_code
_entity_poly.pdbx_strand_id
1 'polypeptide(L)'
;MFRTIRWTASGKQLPLTPVKPGEEQKDWANYGNTPGASRFVALDQITRDNVKDLQVAWTYRTGDIPVSPNGGGAEDQQNSVADWQ
;
A
#
# COMPACT_ATOMS: atom_id res chain seq x y z
N MET A 1 13.37 -37.42 14.66
CA MET A 1 11.91 -37.66 14.51
C MET A 1 11.23 -36.30 14.38
N PHE A 2 10.77 -35.91 13.19
CA PHE A 2 10.13 -34.60 12.97
C PHE A 2 8.62 -34.79 12.82
N ARG A 3 7.83 -34.20 13.73
CA ARG A 3 6.37 -34.14 13.59
C ARG A 3 6.03 -32.95 12.70
N THR A 4 5.43 -33.21 11.54
CA THR A 4 4.87 -32.15 10.70
C THR A 4 3.53 -31.72 11.28
N ILE A 5 3.43 -30.47 11.75
CA ILE A 5 2.14 -29.85 12.05
C ILE A 5 1.53 -29.46 10.70
N ARG A 6 0.44 -30.13 10.31
CA ARG A 6 -0.37 -29.68 9.17
C ARG A 6 -1.39 -28.67 9.70
N TRP A 7 -1.17 -27.40 9.37
CA TRP A 7 -2.20 -26.38 9.55
C TRP A 7 -3.21 -26.52 8.42
N THR A 8 -4.42 -26.99 8.73
CA THR A 8 -5.57 -26.88 7.84
C THR A 8 -6.36 -25.63 8.20
N ALA A 9 -6.32 -24.62 7.33
CA ALA A 9 -7.25 -23.51 7.41
C ALA A 9 -8.65 -24.03 7.04
N SER A 10 -9.67 -23.70 7.85
CA SER A 10 -11.06 -24.15 7.63
C SER A 10 -11.69 -23.62 6.33
N GLY A 11 -11.07 -22.65 5.65
CA GLY A 11 -11.65 -21.95 4.49
C GLY A 11 -12.87 -21.08 4.82
N LYS A 12 -13.36 -21.13 6.07
CA LYS A 12 -14.51 -20.35 6.53
C LYS A 12 -14.13 -18.86 6.65
N GLN A 13 -14.82 -18.02 5.88
CA GLN A 13 -14.71 -16.58 5.98
C GLN A 13 -15.20 -16.10 7.35
N LEU A 14 -14.37 -15.34 8.07
CA LEU A 14 -14.74 -14.65 9.31
C LEU A 14 -15.77 -13.55 9.04
N PRO A 15 -16.65 -13.19 10.00
CA PRO A 15 -17.57 -12.07 9.82
C PRO A 15 -16.82 -10.72 9.69
N LEU A 16 -17.46 -9.72 9.09
CA LEU A 16 -17.00 -8.33 9.11
C LEU A 16 -17.34 -7.72 10.48
N THR A 17 -16.39 -6.98 11.07
CA THR A 17 -16.56 -6.34 12.38
C THR A 17 -16.71 -4.83 12.18
N PRO A 18 -17.86 -4.23 12.54
CA PRO A 18 -18.04 -2.80 12.47
C PRO A 18 -17.12 -2.05 13.43
N VAL A 19 -16.65 -0.88 13.02
CA VAL A 19 -15.96 0.06 13.89
C VAL A 19 -16.99 0.77 14.76
N LYS A 20 -16.63 1.05 16.01
CA LYS A 20 -17.53 1.75 16.94
C LYS A 20 -17.67 3.22 16.51
N PRO A 21 -18.91 3.75 16.44
CA PRO A 21 -19.13 5.14 16.09
C PRO A 21 -18.34 6.11 16.97
N GLY A 22 -17.60 7.03 16.35
CA GLY A 22 -16.76 8.02 17.03
C GLY A 22 -15.34 7.53 17.37
N GLU A 23 -15.04 6.24 17.18
CA GLU A 23 -13.71 5.67 17.36
C GLU A 23 -13.02 5.36 16.02
N GLU A 24 -13.57 5.85 14.90
CA GLU A 24 -13.01 5.66 13.58
C GLU A 24 -11.66 6.38 13.43
N GLN A 25 -10.70 5.70 12.82
CA GLN A 25 -9.44 6.34 12.45
C GLN A 25 -9.70 7.40 11.34
N LYS A 26 -9.21 8.62 11.53
CA LYS A 26 -9.43 9.72 10.56
C LYS A 26 -8.22 10.05 9.71
N ASP A 27 -7.02 9.85 10.26
CA ASP A 27 -5.77 10.32 9.67
C ASP A 27 -4.75 9.21 9.47
N TRP A 28 -3.77 9.48 8.62
CA TRP A 28 -2.55 8.67 8.43
C TRP A 28 -1.33 9.52 8.78
N ALA A 29 -1.02 9.60 10.08
CA ALA A 29 -0.02 10.55 10.59
C ALA A 29 1.43 10.05 10.51
N ASN A 30 1.65 8.74 10.50
CA ASN A 30 2.98 8.13 10.44
C ASN A 30 3.14 7.37 9.13
N TYR A 31 4.37 7.19 8.64
CA TYR A 31 4.63 6.44 7.40
C TYR A 31 3.96 5.05 7.39
N GLY A 32 4.02 4.31 8.51
CA GLY A 32 3.35 3.02 8.68
C GLY A 32 2.00 3.09 9.39
N ASN A 33 1.32 4.23 9.34
CA ASN A 33 0.09 4.59 10.05
C ASN A 33 0.23 4.73 11.58
N THR A 34 0.68 3.67 12.25
CA THR A 34 0.87 3.62 13.71
C THR A 34 2.34 3.85 14.09
N PRO A 35 2.64 4.19 15.37
CA PRO A 35 4.03 4.27 15.84
C PRO A 35 4.81 2.96 15.66
N GLY A 36 4.13 1.81 15.72
CA GLY A 36 4.70 0.49 15.43
C GLY A 36 4.72 0.12 13.95
N ALA A 37 4.37 1.05 13.05
CA ALA A 37 4.35 0.88 11.60
C ALA A 37 3.50 -0.31 11.09
N SER A 38 2.39 -0.61 11.77
CA SER A 38 1.55 -1.80 11.46
C SER A 38 0.90 -1.76 10.07
N ARG A 39 0.72 -0.58 9.48
CA ARG A 39 -0.07 -0.33 8.25
C ARG A 39 -1.52 -0.82 8.35
N PHE A 40 -2.00 -1.12 9.55
CA PHE A 40 -3.39 -1.50 9.81
C PHE A 40 -4.27 -0.25 9.84
N VAL A 41 -5.45 -0.31 9.22
CA VAL A 41 -6.43 0.79 9.18
C VAL A 41 -7.68 0.36 9.95
N ALA A 42 -8.06 1.13 10.98
CA ALA A 42 -9.27 0.86 11.76
C ALA A 42 -10.50 1.56 11.14
N LEU A 43 -10.85 1.17 9.91
CA LEU A 43 -12.02 1.64 9.15
C LEU A 43 -12.75 0.43 8.54
N ASP A 44 -14.07 0.51 8.41
CA ASP A 44 -14.95 -0.58 7.97
C ASP A 44 -15.81 -0.23 6.73
N GLN A 45 -15.66 0.96 6.17
CA GLN A 45 -16.47 1.38 5.01
C GLN A 45 -16.20 0.53 3.75
N ILE A 46 -14.95 0.13 3.55
CA ILE A 46 -14.54 -0.74 2.44
C ILE A 46 -14.31 -2.14 2.99
N THR A 47 -15.02 -3.11 2.44
CA THR A 47 -15.09 -4.49 2.92
C THR A 47 -14.82 -5.47 1.79
N ARG A 48 -14.66 -6.75 2.12
CA ARG A 48 -14.51 -7.83 1.12
C ARG A 48 -15.71 -7.96 0.18
N ASP A 49 -16.87 -7.46 0.60
CA ASP A 49 -18.11 -7.63 -0.15
C ASP A 49 -18.33 -6.49 -1.16
N ASN A 50 -17.77 -5.29 -0.90
CA ASN A 50 -17.97 -4.08 -1.70
C ASN A 50 -16.69 -3.53 -2.37
N VAL A 51 -15.50 -4.08 -2.08
CA VAL A 51 -14.24 -3.63 -2.69
C VAL A 51 -14.26 -3.67 -4.22
N LYS A 52 -15.04 -4.58 -4.79
CA LYS A 52 -15.26 -4.73 -6.24
C LYS A 52 -15.94 -3.51 -6.88
N ASP A 53 -16.59 -2.68 -6.09
CA ASP A 53 -17.40 -1.55 -6.55
C ASP A 53 -16.63 -0.21 -6.46
N LEU A 54 -15.34 -0.24 -6.05
CA LEU A 54 -14.51 0.95 -5.95
C LEU A 54 -14.28 1.61 -7.30
N GLN A 55 -14.30 2.95 -7.30
CA GLN A 55 -14.05 3.78 -8.47
C GLN A 55 -12.91 4.76 -8.16
N VAL A 56 -12.20 5.19 -9.21
CA VAL A 56 -11.18 6.23 -9.08
C VAL A 56 -11.87 7.54 -8.71
N ALA A 57 -11.63 8.03 -7.49
CA ALA A 57 -12.20 9.30 -7.02
C ALA A 57 -11.48 10.50 -7.63
N TRP A 58 -10.16 10.41 -7.80
CA TRP A 58 -9.32 11.44 -8.40
C TRP A 58 -7.97 10.84 -8.81
N THR A 59 -7.25 11.54 -9.68
CA THR A 59 -5.87 11.24 -10.04
C THR A 59 -5.04 12.51 -9.95
N TYR A 60 -3.81 12.42 -9.45
CA TYR A 60 -2.87 13.53 -9.40
C TYR A 60 -1.62 13.19 -10.21
N ARG A 61 -1.09 14.16 -10.96
CA ARG A 61 0.21 14.03 -11.65
C ARG A 61 1.27 14.73 -10.81
N THR A 62 2.24 13.95 -10.33
CA THR A 62 3.31 14.43 -9.44
C THR A 62 4.38 15.27 -10.14
N GLY A 63 4.45 15.20 -11.48
CA GLY A 63 5.60 15.71 -12.25
C GLY A 63 6.54 14.57 -12.66
N ASP A 64 7.44 14.90 -13.60
CA ASP A 64 8.35 14.06 -14.39
C ASP A 64 7.67 13.00 -15.27
N ILE A 65 7.39 13.39 -16.53
CA ILE A 65 7.40 12.45 -17.64
C ILE A 65 8.84 12.50 -18.16
N PRO A 66 9.63 11.41 -18.07
CA PRO A 66 10.92 11.35 -18.74
C PRO A 66 10.70 11.55 -20.23
N VAL A 67 10.96 12.76 -20.71
CA VAL A 67 11.07 13.03 -22.12
C VAL A 67 12.56 13.12 -22.37
N SER A 68 13.12 12.01 -22.86
CA SER A 68 14.52 11.94 -23.28
C SER A 68 14.56 11.68 -24.78
N PRO A 69 14.30 12.69 -25.64
CA PRO A 69 14.35 12.50 -27.08
C PRO A 69 15.76 12.13 -27.55
N ASN A 70 16.79 12.56 -26.80
CA ASN A 70 18.20 12.47 -27.16
C ASN A 70 19.12 11.89 -26.04
N GLY A 71 18.58 11.35 -24.94
CA GLY A 71 19.39 10.68 -23.89
C GLY A 71 20.13 11.63 -22.93
N GLY A 72 19.42 12.48 -22.19
CA GLY A 72 20.02 13.35 -21.17
C GLY A 72 19.00 13.98 -20.21
N GLY A 73 17.95 13.23 -19.89
CA GLY A 73 16.89 13.67 -18.98
C GLY A 73 17.40 13.79 -17.54
N ALA A 74 16.62 14.44 -16.67
CA ALA A 74 16.97 14.54 -15.24
C ALA A 74 17.10 13.14 -14.58
N GLU A 75 16.43 12.14 -15.15
CA GLU A 75 16.51 10.73 -14.74
C GLU A 75 17.91 10.12 -14.96
N ASP A 76 18.66 10.63 -15.95
CA ASP A 76 20.00 10.15 -16.29
C ASP A 76 21.07 10.67 -15.30
N GLN A 77 20.70 11.58 -14.37
CA GLN A 77 21.65 12.21 -13.45
C GLN A 77 21.98 11.40 -12.19
N GLN A 78 21.22 10.35 -11.86
CA GLN A 78 21.55 9.46 -10.74
C GLN A 78 22.50 8.32 -11.11
N ASN A 79 22.75 8.07 -12.39
CA ASN A 79 23.79 7.14 -12.79
C ASN A 79 25.11 7.92 -12.86
N SER A 80 25.87 7.90 -11.76
CA SER A 80 27.26 8.34 -11.77
C SER A 80 28.01 7.56 -12.85
N VAL A 81 28.19 8.16 -14.03
CA VAL A 81 29.20 7.69 -14.98
C VAL A 81 30.54 8.12 -14.39
N ALA A 82 31.03 7.31 -13.45
CA ALA A 82 32.42 7.35 -13.10
C ALA A 82 33.20 6.92 -14.35
N ASP A 83 33.65 7.92 -15.12
CA ASP A 83 34.76 7.79 -16.05
C ASP A 83 35.96 7.30 -15.25
N TRP A 84 36.16 5.99 -15.24
CA TRP A 84 37.43 5.38 -14.85
C TRP A 84 38.31 5.30 -16.09
N GLN A 85 39.23 6.26 -16.20
CA GLN A 85 40.52 6.03 -16.86
C GLN A 85 41.35 5.03 -16.05
#